data_AF-A0A2R6RTU8-F1
#
_entry.id   AF-A0A2R6RTU8-F1
#
_cell.length_a   1.000
_cell.length_b   1.000
_cell.length_c   1.000
_cell.angle_alpha   90.00
_cell.angle_beta   90.00
_cell.angle_gamma   90.00
#
_symmetry.space_group_name_H-M   'P 1'
#
loop_
_entity.id
_entity.type
_entity.pdbx_description
1 polymer ?
#
loop_
_entity_poly.entity_id
_entity_poly.type
_entity_poly.pdbx_seq_one_letter_code
_entity_poly.pdbx_strand_id
1 'polypeptide(L)'
;MYALKYLAPLGVTHMKDPQRVMATLAFRSNTECVTYKALFETKHWDYLVDQFKQEFCRLYSMTLEPLLNIYLQAALSALKTPFCYEDDCTKADPLSQESFCKLAQPLPLSKQHHSKLVYYITEELMDTENPPLVLPNGYVYSTKALGEMAKKNDGKITCPRTGLVCNYSDIVKAYIS
;
A
#
# COMPACT_ATOMS: atom_id res chain seq x y z
N MET A 1 7.56 19.66 -51.07
CA MET A 1 6.16 20.16 -50.91
C MET A 1 5.60 19.92 -49.51
N TYR A 2 5.87 18.79 -48.85
CA TYR A 2 5.39 18.49 -47.48
C TYR A 2 5.89 19.46 -46.39
N ALA A 3 7.21 19.71 -46.33
CA ALA A 3 7.82 20.57 -45.32
C ALA A 3 7.23 22.00 -45.28
N LEU A 4 6.99 22.59 -46.46
CA LEU A 4 6.39 23.92 -46.56
C LEU A 4 4.92 23.96 -46.08
N LYS A 5 4.20 22.84 -46.19
CA LYS A 5 2.79 22.77 -45.81
C LYS A 5 2.59 22.50 -44.32
N TYR A 6 3.42 21.63 -43.73
CA TYR A 6 3.22 21.15 -42.36
C TYR A 6 4.28 21.65 -41.36
N LEU A 7 5.51 21.95 -41.80
CA LEU A 7 6.58 22.43 -40.92
C LEU A 7 6.73 23.96 -40.90
N ALA A 8 6.29 24.67 -41.95
CA ALA A 8 6.40 26.13 -42.01
C ALA A 8 5.60 26.86 -40.90
N PRO A 9 4.36 26.43 -40.53
CA PRO A 9 3.64 27.04 -39.41
C PRO A 9 4.32 26.83 -38.06
N LEU A 10 5.00 25.69 -37.88
CA LEU A 10 5.77 25.37 -36.67
C LEU A 10 7.03 26.24 -36.52
N GLY A 11 7.54 26.80 -37.62
CA GLY A 11 8.69 27.70 -37.62
C GLY A 11 8.44 29.01 -36.87
N VAL A 12 7.17 29.43 -36.71
CA VAL A 12 6.81 30.67 -36.01
C VAL A 12 7.02 30.54 -34.49
N THR A 13 6.83 29.34 -33.93
CA THR A 13 6.94 29.07 -32.49
C THR A 13 8.23 28.33 -32.12
N HIS A 14 8.72 27.43 -32.97
CA HIS A 14 9.86 26.55 -32.67
C HIS A 14 10.89 26.47 -33.80
N MET A 15 11.36 27.61 -34.32
CA MET A 15 12.24 27.67 -35.52
C MET A 15 13.49 26.75 -35.49
N LYS A 16 14.05 26.46 -34.31
CA LYS A 16 15.26 25.63 -34.18
C LYS A 16 15.05 24.17 -34.58
N ASP A 17 13.86 23.63 -34.39
CA ASP A 17 13.57 22.21 -34.65
C ASP A 17 13.36 21.92 -36.15
N PRO A 18 12.53 22.69 -36.90
CA PRO A 18 12.44 22.59 -38.35
C PRO A 18 13.78 22.84 -39.04
N GLN A 19 14.62 23.75 -38.54
CA GLN A 19 15.96 23.97 -39.08
C GLN A 19 16.84 22.72 -38.94
N ARG A 20 16.78 22.03 -37.79
CA ARG A 20 17.51 20.78 -37.56
C ARG A 20 17.00 19.64 -38.44
N VAL A 21 15.68 19.53 -38.62
CA VAL A 21 15.07 18.54 -39.53
C VAL A 21 15.38 18.86 -40.99
N MET A 22 15.36 20.12 -41.41
CA MET A 22 15.72 20.49 -42.78
C MET A 22 17.19 20.20 -43.10
N ALA A 23 18.08 20.28 -42.10
CA ALA A 23 19.48 19.87 -42.27
C ALA A 23 19.63 18.37 -42.57
N THR A 24 18.70 17.50 -42.16
CA THR A 24 18.74 16.07 -42.51
C THR A 24 18.49 15.80 -43.99
N LEU A 25 18.09 16.80 -44.79
CA LEU A 25 18.04 16.72 -46.25
C LEU A 25 19.44 16.84 -46.89
N ALA A 26 20.38 17.50 -46.21
CA ALA A 26 21.76 17.67 -46.68
C ALA A 26 22.69 16.57 -46.15
N PHE A 27 22.42 16.06 -44.93
CA PHE A 27 23.20 15.00 -44.29
C PHE A 27 22.62 13.60 -44.56
N ARG A 28 23.46 12.64 -44.93
CA ARG A 28 23.06 11.23 -45.10
C ARG A 28 22.98 10.51 -43.75
N SER A 29 22.27 9.38 -43.70
CA SER A 29 22.10 8.55 -42.50
C SER A 29 23.42 8.06 -41.87
N ASN A 30 24.51 7.97 -42.63
CA ASN A 30 25.85 7.60 -42.15
C ASN A 30 26.73 8.82 -41.78
N THR A 31 26.13 9.88 -41.23
CA THR A 31 26.85 11.12 -40.87
C THR A 31 27.64 10.96 -39.57
N GLU A 32 28.88 11.46 -39.55
CA GLU A 32 29.75 11.48 -38.35
C GLU A 32 29.40 12.61 -37.36
N CYS A 33 28.59 13.58 -37.79
CA CYS A 33 28.10 14.64 -36.92
C CYS A 33 27.06 14.09 -35.91
N VAL A 34 27.46 14.06 -34.63
CA VAL A 34 26.67 13.52 -33.51
C VAL A 34 25.27 14.14 -33.43
N THR A 35 25.15 15.45 -33.68
CA THR A 35 23.89 16.20 -33.58
C THR A 35 22.80 15.68 -34.53
N TYR A 36 23.18 15.29 -35.76
CA TYR A 36 22.24 14.81 -36.77
C TYR A 36 22.15 13.29 -36.81
N LYS A 37 23.19 12.59 -36.34
CA LYS A 37 23.18 11.13 -36.20
C LYS A 37 22.06 10.66 -35.29
N ALA A 38 21.83 11.36 -34.17
CA ALA A 38 20.73 11.08 -33.26
C ALA A 38 19.37 11.05 -33.99
N LEU A 39 19.10 12.01 -34.89
CA LEU A 39 17.83 12.10 -35.61
C LEU A 39 17.55 10.90 -36.55
N PHE A 40 18.59 10.16 -36.94
CA PHE A 40 18.47 8.96 -37.78
C PHE A 40 18.44 7.65 -36.99
N GLU A 41 18.57 7.69 -35.65
CA GLU A 41 18.54 6.49 -34.83
C GLU A 41 17.13 5.88 -34.79
N THR A 42 17.05 4.59 -35.10
CA THR A 42 15.78 3.83 -35.12
C THR A 42 15.07 3.78 -33.77
N LYS A 43 15.80 3.92 -32.66
CA LYS A 43 15.25 3.96 -31.29
C LYS A 43 14.28 5.13 -31.06
N HIS A 44 14.36 6.20 -31.86
CA HIS A 44 13.41 7.32 -31.76
C HIS A 44 11.99 6.91 -32.11
N TRP A 45 11.81 5.89 -32.96
CA TRP A 45 10.49 5.37 -33.27
C TRP A 45 9.84 4.71 -32.06
N ASP A 46 10.60 3.98 -31.24
CA ASP A 46 10.10 3.38 -30.01
C ASP A 46 9.65 4.46 -29.02
N TYR A 47 10.44 5.52 -28.87
CA TYR A 47 10.08 6.68 -28.05
C TYR A 47 8.82 7.39 -28.59
N LEU A 48 8.72 7.58 -29.91
CA LEU A 48 7.55 8.20 -30.52
C LEU A 48 6.28 7.37 -30.30
N VAL A 49 6.38 6.05 -30.42
CA VAL A 49 5.28 5.12 -30.14
C VAL A 49 4.85 5.22 -28.67
N ASP A 50 5.80 5.28 -27.75
CA ASP A 50 5.51 5.44 -26.32
C ASP A 50 4.84 6.78 -26.02
N GLN A 51 5.39 7.89 -26.53
CA GLN A 51 4.79 9.22 -26.40
C GLN A 51 3.37 9.27 -26.98
N PHE A 52 3.16 8.67 -28.15
CA PHE A 52 1.83 8.60 -28.74
C PHE A 52 0.86 7.83 -27.85
N LYS A 53 1.26 6.68 -27.29
CA LYS A 53 0.43 5.92 -26.36
C LYS A 53 0.07 6.72 -25.11
N GLN A 54 1.05 7.42 -24.53
CA GLN A 54 0.84 8.29 -23.36
C GLN A 54 -0.15 9.41 -23.66
N GLU A 55 0.03 10.12 -24.77
CA GLU A 55 -0.86 11.22 -25.18
C GLU A 55 -2.25 10.73 -25.57
N PHE A 56 -2.35 9.57 -26.23
CA PHE A 56 -3.62 8.92 -26.53
C PHE A 56 -4.38 8.58 -25.24
N CYS A 57 -3.73 7.89 -24.29
CA CYS A 57 -4.32 7.59 -22.99
C CYS A 57 -4.75 8.86 -22.26
N ARG A 58 -3.91 9.92 -22.26
CA ARG A 58 -4.22 11.20 -21.64
C ARG A 58 -5.44 11.88 -22.27
N LEU A 59 -5.52 11.90 -23.60
CA LEU A 59 -6.62 12.52 -24.35
C LEU A 59 -7.96 11.82 -24.05
N TYR A 60 -7.95 10.48 -24.00
CA TYR A 60 -9.15 9.69 -23.70
C TYR A 60 -9.41 9.48 -22.21
N SER A 61 -8.62 10.10 -21.32
CA SER A 61 -8.70 9.90 -19.87
C SER A 61 -8.60 8.42 -19.46
N MET A 62 -7.84 7.64 -20.24
CA MET A 62 -7.55 6.23 -19.96
C MET A 62 -6.25 6.11 -19.19
N THR A 63 -6.13 5.08 -18.36
CA THR A 63 -4.88 4.74 -17.68
C THR A 63 -3.92 4.05 -18.65
N LEU A 64 -2.62 4.30 -18.48
CA LEU A 64 -1.56 3.58 -19.20
C LEU A 64 -1.52 2.09 -18.81
N GLU A 65 -1.80 1.82 -17.54
CA GLU A 65 -1.98 0.46 -17.05
C GLU A 65 -3.42 -0.02 -17.27
N PRO A 66 -3.63 -1.30 -17.61
CA PRO A 66 -4.96 -1.88 -17.69
C PRO A 66 -5.69 -1.75 -16.34
N LEU A 67 -6.94 -1.29 -16.37
CA LEU A 67 -7.78 -1.16 -15.16
C LEU A 67 -7.85 -2.47 -14.36
N LEU A 68 -7.90 -3.61 -15.03
CA LEU A 68 -7.87 -4.93 -14.39
C LEU A 68 -6.65 -5.10 -13.48
N ASN A 69 -5.47 -4.64 -13.91
CA ASN A 69 -4.24 -4.73 -13.11
C ASN A 69 -4.35 -3.87 -11.84
N ILE A 70 -4.86 -2.64 -11.99
CA ILE A 70 -5.05 -1.71 -10.87
C ILE A 70 -6.01 -2.30 -9.84
N TYR A 71 -7.17 -2.81 -10.28
CA TYR A 71 -8.15 -3.42 -9.37
C TYR A 71 -7.62 -4.70 -8.73
N LEU A 72 -6.88 -5.52 -9.48
CA LEU A 72 -6.26 -6.73 -8.95
C LEU A 72 -5.23 -6.39 -7.88
N GLN A 73 -4.33 -5.44 -8.14
CA GLN A 73 -3.34 -4.99 -7.16
C GLN A 73 -4.02 -4.36 -5.93
N ALA A 74 -5.04 -3.53 -6.11
CA ALA A 74 -5.81 -2.98 -5.00
C ALA A 74 -6.44 -4.09 -4.13
N ALA A 75 -7.07 -5.08 -4.76
CA ALA A 75 -7.67 -6.22 -4.05
C ALA A 75 -6.61 -7.06 -3.32
N LEU A 76 -5.49 -7.37 -3.97
CA LEU A 76 -4.38 -8.09 -3.37
C LEU A 76 -3.80 -7.33 -2.18
N SER A 77 -3.66 -6.00 -2.26
CA SER A 77 -3.17 -5.17 -1.15
C SER A 77 -4.10 -5.20 0.08
N ALA A 78 -5.41 -5.29 -0.14
CA ALA A 78 -6.38 -5.38 0.95
C ALA A 78 -6.36 -6.76 1.63
N LEU A 79 -6.05 -7.82 0.87
CA LEU A 79 -5.95 -9.20 1.34
C LEU A 79 -4.58 -9.55 1.93
N LYS A 80 -3.54 -8.79 1.57
CA LYS A 80 -2.16 -9.10 1.96
C LYS A 80 -1.97 -8.98 3.47
N THR A 81 -1.88 -10.11 4.16
CA THR A 81 -1.54 -10.17 5.58
C THR A 81 -0.12 -10.73 5.78
N PRO A 82 0.50 -10.52 6.96
CA PRO A 82 1.82 -11.11 7.26
C PRO A 82 1.85 -12.63 7.18
N PHE A 83 0.71 -13.29 7.38
CA PHE A 83 0.56 -14.75 7.42
C PHE A 83 0.41 -15.40 6.04
N CYS A 84 0.19 -14.62 4.97
CA CYS A 84 -0.05 -15.13 3.62
C CYS A 84 1.17 -15.84 2.98
N TYR A 85 2.33 -15.85 3.65
CA TYR A 85 3.55 -16.49 3.18
C TYR A 85 3.93 -17.75 3.97
N GLU A 86 3.10 -18.18 4.91
CA GLU A 86 3.33 -19.41 5.68
C GLU A 86 2.79 -20.65 4.96
N ASP A 87 3.45 -21.80 5.14
CA ASP A 87 3.09 -23.07 4.47
C ASP A 87 1.69 -23.61 4.88
N ASP A 88 1.11 -23.10 5.96
CA ASP A 88 -0.22 -23.48 6.48
C ASP A 88 -1.38 -22.60 5.95
N CYS A 89 -1.17 -21.85 4.87
CA CYS A 89 -2.26 -21.09 4.25
C CYS A 89 -3.36 -22.01 3.71
N THR A 90 -4.62 -21.70 4.08
CA THR A 90 -5.79 -22.43 3.57
C THR A 90 -5.87 -22.25 2.05
N LYS A 91 -6.16 -23.30 1.28
CA LYS A 91 -6.35 -23.24 -0.20
C LYS A 91 -7.42 -22.24 -0.68
N ALA A 92 -8.22 -21.70 0.24
CA ALA A 92 -9.20 -20.66 -0.01
C ALA A 92 -8.59 -19.24 -0.04
N ASP A 93 -7.38 -19.04 0.49
CA ASP A 93 -6.67 -17.76 0.40
C ASP A 93 -6.13 -17.58 -1.02
N PRO A 94 -6.59 -16.57 -1.80
CA PRO A 94 -6.04 -16.31 -3.12
C PRO A 94 -4.54 -16.01 -3.10
N LEU A 95 -3.98 -15.52 -1.99
CA LEU A 95 -2.54 -15.30 -1.87
C LEU A 95 -1.73 -16.57 -1.68
N SER A 96 -2.36 -17.72 -1.43
CA SER A 96 -1.67 -19.03 -1.46
C SER A 96 -1.18 -19.42 -2.85
N GLN A 97 -1.71 -18.80 -3.91
CA GLN A 97 -1.27 -19.05 -5.29
C GLN A 97 0.00 -18.26 -5.62
N GLU A 98 1.02 -18.94 -6.13
CA GLU A 98 2.33 -18.35 -6.44
C GLU A 98 2.24 -17.13 -7.37
N SER A 99 1.34 -17.16 -8.35
CA SER A 99 1.09 -16.05 -9.29
C SER A 99 0.62 -14.77 -8.60
N PHE A 100 -0.36 -14.89 -7.70
CA PHE A 100 -0.88 -13.76 -6.93
C PHE A 100 0.09 -13.33 -5.85
N CYS A 101 0.84 -14.25 -5.26
CA CYS A 101 1.92 -13.94 -4.32
C CYS A 101 3.01 -13.05 -4.95
N LYS A 102 3.47 -13.40 -6.16
CA LYS A 102 4.45 -12.60 -6.92
C LYS A 102 3.92 -11.20 -7.24
N LEU A 103 2.66 -11.11 -7.68
CA LEU A 103 2.01 -9.82 -7.96
C LEU A 103 1.83 -8.97 -6.69
N ALA A 104 1.59 -9.62 -5.55
CA ALA A 104 1.38 -8.94 -4.28
C ALA A 104 2.68 -8.55 -3.56
N GLN A 105 3.85 -9.08 -3.96
CA GLN A 105 5.14 -8.82 -3.30
C GLN A 105 5.47 -7.33 -3.11
N PRO A 106 5.37 -6.45 -4.14
CA PRO A 106 5.67 -5.02 -3.98
C PRO A 106 4.56 -4.23 -3.25
N LEU A 107 3.40 -4.83 -3.01
CA LEU A 107 2.24 -4.14 -2.44
C LEU A 107 2.36 -3.98 -0.92
N PRO A 108 1.77 -2.92 -0.35
CA PRO A 108 1.72 -2.75 1.11
C PRO A 108 0.91 -3.87 1.77
N LEU A 109 1.25 -4.17 3.02
CA LEU A 109 0.46 -5.06 3.86
C LEU A 109 -0.82 -4.35 4.33
N SER A 110 -1.92 -5.08 4.36
CA SER A 110 -3.13 -4.66 5.06
C SER A 110 -2.79 -4.53 6.54
N LYS A 111 -2.85 -3.29 7.06
CA LYS A 111 -2.48 -2.98 8.44
C LYS A 111 -3.50 -3.64 9.38
N GLN A 112 -3.13 -4.76 10.00
CA GLN A 112 -3.82 -5.27 11.18
C GLN A 112 -2.85 -5.79 12.23
N HIS A 113 -2.46 -4.90 13.16
CA HIS A 113 -2.01 -5.30 14.48
C HIS A 113 -2.51 -4.29 15.51
N HIS A 114 -3.77 -4.43 15.92
CA HIS A 114 -4.21 -3.94 17.22
C HIS A 114 -5.00 -5.07 17.89
N SER A 115 -4.30 -5.87 18.68
CA SER A 115 -4.94 -6.77 19.62
C SER A 115 -5.78 -5.92 20.58
N LYS A 116 -7.11 -6.00 20.46
CA LYS A 116 -8.03 -5.33 21.39
C LYS A 116 -8.30 -6.29 22.53
N LEU A 117 -7.94 -5.89 23.74
CA LEU A 117 -8.32 -6.65 24.92
C LEU A 117 -9.80 -6.43 25.20
N VAL A 118 -10.50 -7.52 25.45
CA VAL A 118 -11.91 -7.55 25.83
C VAL A 118 -12.02 -8.28 27.15
N TYR A 119 -12.81 -7.72 28.06
CA TYR A 119 -13.01 -8.30 29.37
C TYR A 119 -13.87 -9.56 29.32
N TYR A 120 -13.45 -10.61 30.03
CA TYR A 120 -14.01 -11.97 29.90
C TYR A 120 -15.49 -12.09 30.30
N ILE A 121 -16.01 -11.26 31.20
CA ILE A 121 -17.38 -11.43 31.73
C ILE A 121 -18.38 -10.46 31.08
N THR A 122 -18.06 -9.17 31.04
CA THR A 122 -18.94 -8.14 30.45
C THR A 122 -18.71 -7.90 28.97
N GLU A 123 -17.69 -8.54 28.36
CA GLU A 123 -17.31 -8.34 26.95
C GLU A 123 -17.00 -6.87 26.59
N GLU A 124 -16.75 -6.02 27.60
CA GLU A 124 -16.37 -4.63 27.38
C GLU A 124 -14.92 -4.51 26.92
N LEU A 125 -14.69 -3.53 26.05
CA LEU A 125 -13.37 -3.21 25.53
C LEU A 125 -12.49 -2.59 26.63
N MET A 126 -11.27 -3.11 26.75
CA MET A 126 -10.24 -2.56 27.62
C MET A 126 -9.38 -1.59 26.81
N ASP A 127 -9.61 -0.29 27.01
CA ASP A 127 -9.00 0.81 26.27
C ASP A 127 -8.26 1.79 27.20
N THR A 128 -7.98 3.01 26.73
CA THR A 128 -7.27 4.04 27.52
C THR A 128 -8.05 4.45 28.77
N GLU A 129 -9.38 4.49 28.70
CA GLU A 129 -10.27 4.87 29.80
C GLU A 129 -10.53 3.68 30.75
N ASN A 130 -10.49 2.46 30.22
CA ASN A 130 -10.69 1.22 30.95
C ASN A 130 -9.51 0.26 30.79
N PRO A 131 -8.31 0.60 31.30
CA PRO A 131 -7.12 -0.18 30.99
C PRO A 131 -7.15 -1.58 31.61
N PRO A 132 -6.41 -2.53 31.02
CA PRO A 132 -6.24 -3.87 31.57
C PRO A 132 -5.40 -3.84 32.85
N LEU A 133 -5.90 -4.51 33.88
CA LEU A 133 -5.25 -4.73 35.17
C LEU A 133 -4.99 -6.23 35.39
N VAL A 134 -3.85 -6.57 35.98
CA VAL A 134 -3.38 -7.94 36.21
C VAL A 134 -3.39 -8.24 37.70
N LEU A 135 -4.09 -9.30 38.08
CA LEU A 135 -4.07 -9.84 39.44
C LEU A 135 -2.78 -10.65 39.69
N PRO A 136 -2.40 -10.90 40.96
CA PRO A 136 -1.19 -11.69 41.28
C PRO A 136 -1.16 -13.11 40.70
N ASN A 137 -2.31 -13.67 40.34
CA ASN A 137 -2.43 -14.97 39.67
C ASN A 137 -2.22 -14.91 38.14
N GLY A 138 -1.93 -13.73 37.57
CA GLY A 138 -1.67 -13.52 36.14
C GLY A 138 -2.91 -13.31 35.28
N TYR A 139 -4.12 -13.31 35.84
CA TYR A 139 -5.33 -13.03 35.07
C TYR A 139 -5.57 -11.53 34.90
N VAL A 140 -6.05 -11.17 33.70
CA VAL A 140 -6.29 -9.78 33.29
C VAL A 140 -7.77 -9.44 33.34
N TYR A 141 -8.09 -8.29 33.94
CA TYR A 141 -9.45 -7.79 34.12
C TYR A 141 -9.48 -6.27 33.89
N SER A 142 -10.66 -5.70 33.65
CA SER A 142 -10.80 -4.27 33.38
C SER A 142 -10.82 -3.44 34.66
N THR A 143 -10.32 -2.20 34.64
CA THR A 143 -10.36 -1.30 35.81
C THR A 143 -11.77 -1.08 36.32
N LYS A 144 -12.75 -0.90 35.43
CA LYS A 144 -14.16 -0.71 35.80
C LYS A 144 -14.70 -1.91 36.58
N ALA A 145 -14.50 -3.13 36.08
CA ALA A 145 -15.00 -4.34 36.72
C ALA A 145 -14.35 -4.57 38.09
N LEU A 146 -13.03 -4.37 38.20
CA LEU A 146 -12.32 -4.50 39.46
C LEU A 146 -12.71 -3.40 40.47
N GLY A 147 -12.94 -2.18 39.99
CA GLY A 147 -13.41 -1.06 40.81
C GLY A 147 -14.82 -1.29 41.36
N GLU A 148 -15.75 -1.83 40.57
CA GLU A 148 -17.08 -2.21 41.03
C GLU A 148 -17.04 -3.35 42.03
N MET A 149 -16.17 -4.34 41.81
CA MET A 149 -15.99 -5.46 42.73
C MET A 149 -15.41 -5.00 44.08
N ALA A 150 -14.39 -4.13 44.06
CA ALA A 150 -13.81 -3.57 45.26
C ALA A 150 -14.81 -2.74 46.05
N LYS A 151 -15.68 -1.95 45.39
CA LYS A 151 -16.75 -1.18 46.06
C LYS A 151 -17.78 -2.07 46.75
N LYS A 152 -18.08 -3.25 46.20
CA LYS A 152 -19.06 -4.20 46.77
C LYS A 152 -18.48 -5.04 47.91
N ASN A 153 -17.17 -5.28 47.92
CA ASN A 153 -16.50 -6.22 48.82
C ASN A 153 -15.48 -5.53 49.76
N ASP A 154 -15.76 -4.29 50.20
CA ASP A 154 -14.92 -3.54 51.15
C ASP A 154 -13.42 -3.50 50.77
N GLY A 155 -13.13 -3.22 49.49
CA GLY A 155 -11.77 -3.08 48.97
C GLY A 155 -11.07 -4.39 48.59
N LYS A 156 -11.72 -5.55 48.79
CA LYS A 156 -11.19 -6.86 48.37
C LYS A 156 -11.69 -7.26 47.00
N ILE A 157 -10.79 -7.80 46.19
CA ILE A 157 -11.07 -8.31 44.86
C ILE A 157 -10.93 -9.81 44.87
N THR A 158 -11.96 -10.51 44.37
CA THR A 158 -11.98 -11.97 44.28
C THR A 158 -11.94 -12.37 42.82
N CYS A 159 -10.90 -13.09 42.41
CA CYS A 159 -10.80 -13.60 41.05
C CYS A 159 -11.94 -14.61 40.78
N PRO A 160 -12.81 -14.38 39.77
CA PRO A 160 -13.92 -15.29 39.46
C PRO A 160 -13.47 -16.68 38.96
N ARG A 161 -12.23 -16.80 38.47
CA ARG A 161 -11.71 -18.05 37.88
C ARG A 161 -10.98 -18.92 38.89
N THR A 162 -10.18 -18.32 39.77
CA THR A 162 -9.35 -19.06 40.73
C THR A 162 -9.81 -18.93 42.18
N GLY A 163 -10.78 -18.05 42.47
CA GLY A 163 -11.21 -17.74 43.83
C GLY A 163 -10.17 -16.99 44.67
N LEU A 164 -9.07 -16.52 44.08
CA LEU A 164 -8.02 -15.79 44.80
C LEU A 164 -8.55 -14.44 45.28
N VAL A 165 -8.42 -14.16 46.58
CA VAL A 165 -8.75 -12.86 47.16
C VAL A 165 -7.46 -12.04 47.31
N CYS A 166 -7.48 -10.82 46.79
CA CYS A 166 -6.35 -9.89 46.82
C CYS A 166 -6.84 -8.46 47.09
N ASN A 167 -5.94 -7.60 47.56
CA ASN A 167 -6.26 -6.19 47.77
C ASN A 167 -6.04 -5.41 46.48
N TYR A 168 -6.72 -4.27 46.35
CA TYR A 168 -6.55 -3.39 45.19
C TYR A 168 -5.10 -2.93 44.98
N SER A 169 -4.31 -2.83 46.05
CA SER A 169 -2.90 -2.42 46.02
C SER A 169 -1.97 -3.42 45.34
N ASP A 170 -2.35 -4.69 45.25
CA ASP A 170 -1.50 -5.77 44.72
C ASP A 170 -1.63 -5.93 43.19
N ILE A 171 -2.45 -5.07 42.56
CA ILE A 171 -2.87 -5.19 41.17
C ILE A 171 -2.00 -4.28 40.30
N VAL A 172 -1.49 -4.82 39.19
CA VAL A 172 -0.55 -4.12 38.31
C VAL A 172 -1.20 -3.82 36.97
N LYS A 173 -0.92 -2.65 36.40
CA LYS A 173 -1.40 -2.28 35.06
C LYS A 173 -0.65 -3.07 33.98
N ALA A 174 -1.39 -3.71 33.06
CA ALA A 174 -0.82 -4.33 31.89
C ALA A 174 -0.57 -3.29 30.79
N TYR A 175 0.56 -3.44 30.10
CA TYR A 175 0.90 -2.67 28.91
C TYR A 175 1.08 -3.65 27.75
N ILE A 176 0.43 -3.36 26.63
CA ILE A 176 0.55 -4.14 25.39
C ILE A 176 1.31 -3.25 24.41
N SER A 177 2.36 -3.79 23.81
CA SER A 177 3.13 -3.14 22.75
C SER A 177 2.73 -3.67 21.38
#